data_AF-A0A6N9TWG7-F1
#
_entry.id   AF-A0A6N9TWG7-F1
#
_cell.length_a   1.000
_cell.length_b   1.000
_cell.length_c   1.000
_cell.angle_alpha   90.00
_cell.angle_beta   90.00
_cell.angle_gamma   90.00
#
_symmetry.space_group_name_H-M   'P 1'
#
loop_
_entity.id
_entity.type
_entity.pdbx_description
1 polymer ?
#
loop_
_entity_poly.entity_id
_entity_poly.type
_entity_poly.pdbx_seq_one_letter_code
_entity_poly.pdbx_strand_id
1 'polypeptide(L)' 'FAYDAAGRLTSRRCPDGTNATFAYDGTGRLVHAENAAIAYDFAYDAAGRLLSVTDSAGHRVSYAYDAAGRR' A
#
# COMPACT_ATOMS: atom_id res chain seq x y z
N PHE A 1 -16.03 0.34 -9.17
CA PHE A 1 -15.13 0.75 -8.08
C PHE A 1 -15.89 0.60 -6.77
N ALA A 2 -15.21 0.19 -5.69
CA ALA A 2 -15.77 0.17 -4.34
C ALA A 2 -14.94 1.09 -3.45
N TYR A 3 -15.60 1.70 -2.47
CA TYR A 3 -14.99 2.65 -1.54
C TYR A 3 -15.36 2.27 -0.11
N ASP A 4 -14.52 2.64 0.85
CA ASP A 4 -14.87 2.58 2.27
C ASP A 4 -15.70 3.79 2.73
N ALA A 5 -16.10 3.80 4.00
CA ALA A 5 -16.88 4.88 4.60
C ALA A 5 -16.16 6.24 4.61
N ALA A 6 -14.83 6.25 4.47
CA ALA A 6 -14.02 7.46 4.35
C ALA A 6 -13.83 7.92 2.89
N GLY A 7 -14.48 7.24 1.93
CA GLY A 7 -14.37 7.54 0.50
C GLY A 7 -13.07 7.06 -0.14
N ARG A 8 -12.29 6.19 0.52
CA ARG A 8 -11.04 5.64 -0.02
C ARG A 8 -11.34 4.42 -0.89
N LEU A 9 -10.65 4.30 -2.02
CA LEU A 9 -10.87 3.23 -3.00
C LEU A 9 -10.42 1.89 -2.43
N THR A 10 -11.32 0.95 -2.19
CA THR A 10 -11.00 -0.39 -1.67
C THR A 10 -10.96 -1.46 -2.75
N SER A 11 -11.63 -1.23 -3.89
CA SER A 11 -11.59 -2.16 -5.02
C SER A 11 -11.79 -1.47 -6.37
N ARG A 12 -11.01 -1.90 -7.35
CA ARG A 12 -11.12 -1.48 -8.75
C ARG A 12 -11.12 -2.70 -9.64
N ARG A 13 -12.17 -2.84 -10.45
CA ARG A 13 -12.17 -3.74 -11.59
C ARG A 13 -11.40 -3.10 -12.74
N CYS A 14 -10.38 -3.79 -13.22
CA CYS A 14 -9.55 -3.37 -14.35
C CYS A 14 -10.23 -3.78 -15.68
N PRO A 15 -9.91 -3.10 -16.81
CA PRO A 15 -10.50 -3.43 -18.12
C PRO A 15 -10.21 -4.85 -18.61
N ASP A 16 -9.11 -5.45 -18.15
CA ASP A 16 -8.72 -6.84 -18.41
C ASP A 16 -9.56 -7.86 -17.62
N GLY A 17 -10.54 -7.41 -16.83
CA GLY A 17 -11.42 -8.24 -16.02
C GLY A 17 -10.84 -8.61 -14.65
N THR A 18 -9.59 -8.28 -14.37
CA THR A 18 -8.98 -8.48 -13.04
C THR A 18 -9.52 -7.47 -12.04
N ASN A 19 -9.39 -7.79 -10.75
CA ASN A 19 -9.71 -6.86 -9.67
C ASN A 19 -8.42 -6.52 -8.92
N ALA A 20 -8.26 -5.24 -8.62
CA ALA A 20 -7.29 -4.76 -7.66
C ALA A 20 -8.01 -4.36 -6.37
N THR A 21 -7.44 -4.70 -5.22
CA THR A 21 -7.95 -4.36 -3.88
C THR A 21 -6.90 -3.56 -3.13
N PHE A 22 -7.38 -2.73 -2.21
CA PHE A 22 -6.55 -1.80 -1.45
C PHE A 22 -7.03 -1.78 0.00
N ALA A 23 -6.09 -1.86 0.94
CA ALA A 23 -6.35 -1.73 2.36
C ALA A 23 -5.57 -0.55 2.95
N TYR A 24 -6.18 0.12 3.91
CA TYR A 24 -5.64 1.33 4.52
C TYR A 24 -5.58 1.18 6.04
N ASP A 25 -4.60 1.82 6.67
CA ASP A 25 -4.55 1.94 8.12
C ASP A 25 -5.61 2.93 8.66
N GLY A 26 -5.70 3.00 9.99
CA GLY A 26 -6.62 3.91 10.69
C GLY A 26 -6.33 5.40 10.45
N THR A 27 -5.19 5.75 9.85
CA THR A 27 -4.78 7.13 9.54
C THR A 27 -4.95 7.52 8.08
N GLY A 28 -5.39 6.60 7.20
CA GLY A 28 -5.55 6.91 5.78
C GLY A 28 -4.50 6.30 4.86
N ARG A 29 -3.42 5.70 5.38
CA ARG A 29 -2.28 5.28 4.56
C ARG A 29 -2.52 3.90 3.97
N LEU A 30 -2.15 3.72 2.71
CA LEU A 30 -2.27 2.44 2.00
C LEU A 30 -1.29 1.43 2.60
N VAL A 31 -1.76 0.37 3.25
CA VAL A 31 -0.89 -0.65 3.86
C VAL A 31 -0.80 -1.92 3.02
N HIS A 32 -1.77 -2.14 2.14
CA HIS A 32 -1.80 -3.31 1.27
C HIS A 32 -2.44 -2.96 -0.07
N ALA A 33 -1.88 -3.47 -1.15
CA ALA A 33 -2.48 -3.42 -2.47
C ALA A 33 -2.20 -4.72 -3.22
N GLU A 34 -3.22 -5.33 -3.79
CA GLU A 34 -3.07 -6.58 -4.52
C GLU A 34 -3.95 -6.61 -5.77
N ASN A 35 -3.58 -7.47 -6.70
CA ASN A 35 -4.44 -7.92 -7.78
C ASN A 35 -4.26 -9.43 -7.99
N ALA A 36 -4.82 -9.97 -9.07
CA ALA A 36 -4.74 -11.40 -9.35
C ALA A 36 -3.31 -11.95 -9.56
N ALA A 37 -2.31 -11.09 -9.80
CA ALA A 37 -0.95 -11.49 -10.14
C ALA A 37 0.08 -11.18 -9.03
N ILE A 38 -0.11 -10.10 -8.27
CA ILE A 38 0.88 -9.62 -7.29
C ILE A 38 0.20 -8.88 -6.13
N ALA A 39 0.79 -9.00 -4.95
CA ALA A 39 0.46 -8.18 -3.79
C ALA A 39 1.66 -7.37 -3.32
N TYR A 40 1.38 -6.23 -2.68
CA TYR A 40 2.36 -5.34 -2.09
C TYR A 40 1.91 -4.93 -0.68
N ASP A 41 2.81 -5.06 0.28
CA ASP A 41 2.67 -4.55 1.64
C ASP A 41 3.54 -3.33 1.86
N PHE A 42 2.97 -2.32 2.52
CA PHE A 42 3.61 -1.04 2.79
C PHE A 42 3.73 -0.83 4.30
N ALA A 43 4.95 -0.59 4.77
CA ALA A 43 5.23 -0.26 6.16
C ALA A 43 5.59 1.22 6.28
N TYR A 44 5.08 1.89 7.30
CA TYR A 44 5.36 3.30 7.56
C TYR A 44 5.89 3.48 8.98
N ASP A 45 6.64 4.54 9.20
CA ASP A 45 7.00 4.98 10.54
C ASP A 45 5.88 5.79 11.20
N ALA A 46 6.11 6.18 12.46
CA ALA A 46 5.17 7.00 13.22
C ALA A 46 4.92 8.39 12.61
N ALA A 47 5.86 8.89 11.79
CA ALA A 47 5.77 10.18 11.13
C ALA A 47 5.10 10.12 9.74
N GLY A 48 4.66 8.95 9.28
CA GLY A 48 4.03 8.82 7.95
C GLY A 48 4.98 8.47 6.81
N ARG A 49 6.28 8.26 7.09
CA ARG A 49 7.28 8.00 6.06
C ARG A 49 7.34 6.50 5.74
N LEU A 50 7.44 6.16 4.46
CA LEU A 50 7.42 4.78 3.98
C LEU A 50 8.72 4.06 4.33
N LEU A 51 8.71 3.11 5.26
CA LEU A 51 9.87 2.32 5.68
C LEU A 51 10.20 1.19 4.71
N SER A 52 9.19 0.52 4.16
CA SER A 52 9.43 -0.54 3.18
C SER A 52 8.22 -0.86 2.32
N VAL A 53 8.51 -1.37 1.13
CA VAL A 53 7.55 -2.06 0.25
C VAL A 53 8.02 -3.50 0.10
N THR A 54 7.11 -4.45 0.30
CA THR A 54 7.38 -5.89 0.14
C THR A 54 6.40 -6.45 -0.87
N ASP A 55 6.88 -7.15 -1.90
CA ASP A 55 6.00 -7.86 -2.83
C ASP A 55 5.62 -9.26 -2.32
N SER A 56 4.61 -9.88 -2.94
CA SER A 56 4.16 -11.23 -2.61
C SER A 56 5.19 -12.33 -2.92
N ALA A 57 6.27 -12.02 -3.66
CA ALA A 57 7.38 -12.93 -3.89
C ALA A 57 8.46 -12.82 -2.79
N GLY A 58 8.28 -11.90 -1.83
CA GLY A 58 9.20 -11.65 -0.72
C GLY A 58 10.31 -10.66 -1.03
N HIS A 59 10.32 -10.03 -2.21
CA HIS A 59 11.28 -8.96 -2.47
C HIS A 59 10.89 -7.72 -1.68
N ARG A 60 11.87 -7.17 -0.97
CA ARG A 60 11.68 -6.03 -0.09
C ARG A 60 12.60 -4.89 -0.47
N VAL A 61 12.02 -3.72 -0.65
CA VAL A 61 12.75 -2.45 -0.77
C VAL A 61 12.53 -1.65 0.50
N SER A 62 13.61 -1.35 1.21
CA SER A 62 13.59 -0.58 2.45
C SER A 62 14.12 0.83 2.24
N TYR A 63 13.59 1.77 3.01
CA TYR A 63 13.93 3.19 3.00
C TYR A 63 14.35 3.55 4.42
N ALA A 64 15.59 3.99 4.58
CA ALA A 64 16.05 4.59 5.83
C ALA A 64 15.89 6.10 5.72
N TYR A 65 15.40 6.71 6.79
CA TYR A 65 15.37 8.17 6.92
C TYR A 65 16.21 8.56 8.13
N ASP A 66 17.12 9.51 7.95
CA ASP A 66 17.80 10.12 9.08
C ASP A 66 16.81 10.93 9.95
N ALA A 67 17.28 11.38 11.11
CA ALA A 67 16.48 12.20 12.03
C ALA A 67 15.98 13.51 11.40
N ALA A 68 16.61 13.95 10.29
CA ALA A 68 16.21 15.13 9.52
C ALA A 68 15.25 14.79 8.36
N GLY A 69 14.87 13.52 8.17
CA GLY A 69 13.95 13.08 7.13
C GLY A 69 14.56 12.89 5.73
N ARG A 70 15.89 12.83 5.63
CA ARG A 70 16.59 12.60 4.36
C ARG A 70 16.85 11.11 4.16
N ARG A 71 16.77 10.67 2.91
CA ARG A 71 17.01 9.30 2.44
C ARG A 71 18.43 9.16 1.91
#